data_AF-R0KJP3-F1
#
_entry.id   AF-R0KJP3-F1
#
_cell.length_a   1.000
_cell.length_b   1.000
_cell.length_c   1.000
_cell.angle_alpha   90.00
_cell.angle_beta   90.00
_cell.angle_gamma   90.00
#
_symmetry.space_group_name_H-M   'P 1'
#
loop_
_entity.id
_entity.type
_entity.pdbx_description
1 polymer ?
#
loop_
_entity_poly.entity_id
_entity_poly.type
_entity_poly.pdbx_seq_one_letter_code
_entity_poly.pdbx_strand_id
1 'polypeptide(L)'
;IDPIQEAIEEIKSRELGASFSYRQVAKRFGISYRTLARRHQGKTQPRALAHLSIHLQREKELVQYIESLTERRTPPSRLIIRHLASSLLGRDVSERWVSRFLCRNSSHLISRWQSPMD
;
A
#
# COMPACT_ATOMS: atom_id res chain seq x y z
N ILE A 1 -5.68 -14.13 -12.22
CA ILE A 1 -5.16 -14.34 -10.84
C ILE A 1 -3.64 -14.44 -10.94
N ASP A 2 -2.86 -13.93 -9.97
CA ASP A 2 -1.39 -14.02 -10.00
C ASP A 2 -0.95 -15.45 -9.63
N PRO A 3 -0.36 -16.24 -10.55
CA PRO A 3 0.03 -17.62 -10.29
C PRO A 3 1.07 -17.75 -9.17
N ILE A 4 1.82 -16.67 -8.88
CA ILE A 4 2.75 -16.64 -7.74
C ILE A 4 1.97 -16.57 -6.42
N GLN A 5 0.85 -15.84 -6.39
CA GLN A 5 0.03 -15.71 -5.18
C GLN A 5 -0.70 -17.01 -4.88
N GLU A 6 -1.29 -17.66 -5.89
CA GLU A 6 -1.93 -18.98 -5.72
C GLU A 6 -0.95 -20.03 -5.19
N ALA A 7 0.29 -20.04 -5.71
CA ALA A 7 1.33 -20.94 -5.21
C ALA A 7 1.72 -20.65 -3.76
N ILE A 8 1.67 -19.39 -3.32
CA ILE A 8 1.91 -19.02 -1.91
C ILE A 8 0.75 -19.47 -1.02
N GLU A 9 -0.49 -19.27 -1.46
CA GLU A 9 -1.66 -19.73 -0.70
C GLU A 9 -1.65 -21.26 -0.57
N GLU A 10 -1.32 -22.02 -1.62
CA GLU A 10 -1.16 -23.48 -1.52
C GLU A 10 -0.11 -23.87 -0.46
N ILE A 11 1.02 -23.16 -0.39
CA ILE A 11 2.05 -23.43 0.62
C ILE A 11 1.53 -23.12 2.03
N LYS A 12 0.78 -22.02 2.20
CA LYS A 12 0.21 -21.60 3.50
C LYS A 12 -0.96 -22.46 3.97
N SER A 13 -1.73 -23.05 3.05
CA SER A 13 -2.84 -23.96 3.37
C SER A 13 -2.37 -25.34 3.83
N ARG A 14 -1.08 -25.67 3.67
CA ARG A 14 -0.51 -26.90 4.23
C ARG A 14 -0.33 -26.75 5.75
N GLU A 15 -0.45 -27.88 6.47
CA GLU A 15 -0.26 -27.89 7.92
C GLU A 15 1.11 -27.30 8.31
N LEU A 16 1.12 -26.52 9.40
CA LEU A 16 2.33 -25.95 9.97
C LEU A 16 3.31 -27.08 10.32
N GLY A 17 4.40 -27.17 9.55
CA GLY A 17 5.43 -28.21 9.72
C GLY A 17 5.41 -29.33 8.69
N ALA A 18 4.41 -29.39 7.80
CA ALA A 18 4.42 -30.32 6.68
C ALA A 18 5.57 -29.99 5.72
N SER A 19 6.40 -30.99 5.40
CA SER A 19 7.49 -30.82 4.44
C SER A 19 6.94 -30.63 3.04
N PHE A 20 7.46 -29.63 2.31
CA PHE A 20 7.09 -29.37 0.92
C PHE A 20 8.31 -28.99 0.09
N SER A 21 8.23 -29.28 -1.21
CA SER A 21 9.27 -28.91 -2.17
C SER A 21 8.81 -27.74 -3.05
N TYR A 22 9.55 -26.63 -3.01
CA TYR A 22 9.31 -25.49 -3.91
C TYR A 22 9.31 -25.88 -5.39
N ARG A 23 10.09 -26.89 -5.80
CA ARG A 23 10.12 -27.34 -7.20
C ARG A 23 8.81 -27.99 -7.62
N GLN A 24 8.20 -28.78 -6.75
CA GLN A 24 6.92 -29.46 -7.04
C GLN A 24 5.79 -28.45 -7.15
N VAL A 25 5.68 -27.54 -6.18
CA VAL A 25 4.67 -26.47 -6.20
C VAL A 25 4.88 -25.60 -7.44
N ALA A 26 6.10 -25.12 -7.68
CA ALA A 26 6.38 -24.25 -8.83
C ALA A 26 6.07 -24.92 -10.18
N LYS A 27 6.28 -26.23 -10.31
CA LYS A 27 5.94 -27.00 -11.53
C LYS A 27 4.42 -27.03 -11.78
N ARG A 28 3.59 -27.14 -10.73
CA ARG A 28 2.12 -27.14 -10.86
C ARG A 28 1.59 -25.82 -11.42
N PHE A 29 2.19 -24.70 -10.99
CA PHE A 29 1.77 -23.35 -11.41
C PHE A 29 2.58 -22.80 -12.60
N GLY A 30 3.50 -23.57 -13.18
CA GLY A 30 4.32 -23.13 -14.31
C GLY A 30 5.27 -21.96 -14.00
N ILE A 31 5.65 -21.77 -12.73
CA ILE A 31 6.50 -20.65 -12.29
C ILE A 31 7.93 -21.10 -11.97
N SER A 32 8.87 -20.16 -11.92
CA SER A 32 10.23 -20.45 -11.46
C SER A 32 10.26 -20.69 -9.95
N TYR A 33 10.83 -21.83 -9.54
CA TYR A 33 10.98 -22.19 -8.12
C TYR A 33 11.79 -21.15 -7.32
N ARG A 34 12.77 -20.49 -7.95
CA ARG A 34 13.56 -19.42 -7.32
C ARG A 34 12.70 -18.20 -7.02
N THR A 35 11.79 -17.85 -7.93
CA THR A 35 10.85 -16.73 -7.76
C THR A 35 9.87 -17.04 -6.64
N LEU A 36 9.29 -18.25 -6.63
CA LEU A 36 8.38 -18.69 -5.57
C LEU A 36 9.05 -18.66 -4.19
N ALA A 37 10.26 -19.22 -4.07
CA ALA A 37 10.99 -19.24 -2.80
C ALA A 37 11.32 -17.82 -2.29
N ARG A 38 11.79 -16.92 -3.16
CA ARG A 38 12.08 -15.53 -2.77
C ARG A 38 10.82 -14.78 -2.34
N ARG A 39 9.70 -15.01 -3.03
CA ARG A 39 8.40 -14.38 -2.72
C ARG A 39 7.85 -14.89 -1.39
N HIS A 40 7.85 -16.22 -1.18
CA HIS A 40 7.39 -16.86 0.05
C HIS A 40 8.24 -16.45 1.27
N GLN A 41 9.56 -16.33 1.10
CA GLN A 41 10.48 -15.83 2.15
C GLN A 41 10.42 -14.31 2.37
N GLY A 42 9.54 -13.58 1.67
CA GLY A 42 9.44 -12.12 1.79
C GLY A 42 10.61 -11.32 1.22
N LYS A 43 11.59 -11.97 0.55
CA LYS A 43 12.75 -11.32 -0.07
C LYS A 43 12.39 -10.49 -1.29
N THR A 44 11.23 -10.74 -1.88
CA THR A 44 10.72 -9.98 -3.02
C THR A 44 9.25 -9.70 -2.80
N GLN A 45 8.88 -8.42 -2.85
CA GLN A 45 7.49 -8.00 -2.73
C GLN A 45 6.85 -7.86 -4.12
N PRO A 46 5.53 -8.07 -4.25
CA PRO A 46 4.80 -7.63 -5.43
C PRO A 46 5.11 -6.16 -5.71
N ARG A 47 5.29 -5.80 -6.99
CA ARG A 47 5.62 -4.43 -7.38
C ARG A 47 4.57 -3.42 -6.89
N ALA A 48 3.31 -3.85 -6.79
CA ALA A 48 2.24 -3.10 -6.16
C ALA A 48 2.50 -2.81 -4.66
N LEU A 49 2.94 -3.81 -3.90
CA LEU A 49 3.22 -3.68 -2.46
C LEU A 49 4.55 -2.99 -2.15
N ALA A 50 5.54 -3.05 -3.06
CA ALA A 50 6.85 -2.41 -2.88
C ALA A 50 6.75 -0.89 -2.72
N HIS A 51 5.73 -0.25 -3.30
CA HIS A 51 5.44 1.16 -3.12
C HIS A 51 4.55 1.47 -1.90
N LEU A 52 3.95 0.45 -1.28
CA LEU A 52 2.91 0.60 -0.26
C LEU A 52 3.43 0.38 1.17
N SER A 53 4.36 -0.54 1.44
CA SER A 53 4.58 -0.98 2.83
C SER A 53 5.10 0.08 3.81
N ILE A 54 5.90 1.06 3.37
CA ILE A 54 6.36 2.18 4.25
C ILE A 54 5.50 3.42 4.04
N HIS A 55 4.98 3.60 2.83
CA HIS A 55 4.19 4.78 2.48
C HIS A 55 2.77 4.69 3.06
N LEU A 56 2.11 3.53 3.00
CA LEU A 56 0.69 3.38 3.33
C LEU A 56 0.39 3.61 4.82
N GLN A 57 1.25 3.16 5.73
CA GLN A 57 1.04 3.39 7.16
C GLN A 57 1.14 4.89 7.51
N ARG A 58 2.20 5.55 7.03
CA ARG A 58 2.38 7.00 7.23
C ARG A 58 1.37 7.83 6.44
N GLU A 59 0.93 7.34 5.29
CA GLU A 59 -0.09 7.98 4.46
C GLU A 59 -1.46 7.90 5.13
N LYS A 60 -1.80 6.78 5.80
CA LYS A 60 -3.01 6.67 6.62
C LYS A 60 -3.00 7.63 7.81
N GLU A 61 -1.87 7.75 8.51
CA GLU A 61 -1.71 8.74 9.60
C GLU A 61 -1.89 10.17 9.08
N LEU A 62 -1.30 10.49 7.92
CA LEU A 62 -1.47 11.79 7.27
C LEU A 62 -2.92 12.04 6.84
N VAL A 63 -3.60 11.03 6.29
CA VAL A 63 -5.02 11.11 5.92
C VAL A 63 -5.87 11.34 7.15
N GLN A 64 -5.70 10.57 8.24
CA GLN A 64 -6.44 10.77 9.50
C GLN A 64 -6.21 12.15 10.12
N TYR A 65 -4.97 12.65 10.03
CA TYR A 65 -4.63 13.98 10.53
C TYR A 65 -5.23 15.09 9.67
N ILE A 66 -5.20 14.94 8.34
CA ILE A 66 -5.93 15.84 7.44
C ILE A 66 -7.43 15.76 7.76
N GLU A 67 -7.96 14.56 7.92
CA GLU A 67 -9.37 14.33 8.21
C GLU A 67 -9.85 15.03 9.49
N SER A 68 -9.06 15.01 10.56
CA SER A 68 -9.38 15.70 11.82
C SER A 68 -9.25 17.23 11.73
N LEU A 69 -8.28 17.74 10.95
CA LEU A 69 -8.17 19.17 10.66
C LEU A 69 -9.39 19.69 9.88
N THR A 70 -10.00 18.82 9.10
CA THR A 70 -11.02 19.17 8.10
C THR A 70 -12.45 19.04 8.56
N GLU A 71 -12.64 18.51 9.75
CA GLU A 71 -13.88 18.55 10.53
C GLU A 71 -14.39 20.01 10.73
N ARG A 72 -13.51 21.01 10.52
CA ARG A 72 -13.79 22.45 10.60
C ARG A 72 -14.13 23.13 9.26
N ARG A 73 -14.58 22.39 8.23
CA ARG A 73 -15.16 22.88 6.95
C ARG A 73 -14.22 23.57 5.95
N THR A 74 -12.91 23.35 6.03
CA THR A 74 -11.97 23.90 5.04
C THR A 74 -10.98 22.85 4.52
N PRO A 75 -10.90 22.64 3.19
CA PRO A 75 -9.84 21.83 2.60
C PRO A 75 -8.47 22.45 2.86
N PRO A 76 -7.51 21.66 3.40
CA PRO A 76 -6.17 22.17 3.62
C PRO A 76 -5.58 22.47 2.25
N SER A 77 -5.01 23.66 2.13
CA SER A 77 -4.36 24.05 0.90
C SER A 77 -3.24 23.05 0.56
N ARG A 78 -2.93 22.92 -0.73
CA ARG A 78 -1.83 22.05 -1.21
C ARG A 78 -0.52 22.35 -0.50
N LEU A 79 -0.30 23.62 -0.15
CA LEU A 79 0.84 24.10 0.64
C LEU A 79 0.84 23.51 2.05
N ILE A 80 -0.31 23.53 2.75
CA ILE A 80 -0.46 22.94 4.09
C ILE A 80 -0.22 21.44 4.04
N ILE A 81 -0.81 20.73 3.08
CA ILE A 81 -0.60 19.28 2.90
C ILE A 81 0.90 18.97 2.70
N ARG A 82 1.60 19.80 1.93
CA ARG A 82 3.05 19.68 1.72
C ARG A 82 3.83 19.86 3.01
N HIS A 83 3.54 20.91 3.78
CA HIS A 83 4.22 21.16 5.07
C HIS A 83 3.98 20.04 6.06
N LEU A 84 2.76 19.53 6.16
CA LEU A 84 2.40 18.40 7.03
C LEU A 84 3.11 17.12 6.59
N ALA A 85 3.10 16.82 5.29
CA ALA A 85 3.80 15.67 4.75
C ALA A 85 5.32 15.79 4.96
N SER A 86 5.90 16.97 4.78
CA SER A 86 7.33 17.20 5.04
C SER A 86 7.68 16.99 6.52
N SER A 87 6.84 17.48 7.44
CA SER A 87 7.00 17.30 8.87
C SER A 87 6.91 15.82 9.29
N LEU A 88 5.92 15.09 8.76
CA LEU A 88 5.70 13.67 9.07
C LEU A 88 6.78 12.73 8.47
N LEU A 89 7.32 13.10 7.31
CA LEU A 89 8.31 12.30 6.59
C LEU A 89 9.76 12.70 6.91
N GLY A 90 9.97 13.81 7.61
CA GLY A 90 11.31 14.33 7.95
C GLY A 90 12.14 14.71 6.71
N ARG A 91 11.48 14.98 5.58
CA ARG A 91 12.12 15.35 4.31
C ARG A 91 11.23 16.27 3.50
N ASP A 92 11.82 17.10 2.65
CA ASP A 92 11.02 17.95 1.77
C ASP A 92 10.26 17.16 0.72
N VAL A 93 8.98 17.49 0.61
CA VAL A 93 8.03 16.87 -0.30
C VAL A 93 7.78 17.80 -1.48
N SER A 94 7.92 17.28 -2.70
CA SER A 94 7.68 18.07 -3.92
C SER A 94 6.18 18.27 -4.20
N GLU A 95 5.83 19.33 -4.94
CA GLU A 95 4.46 19.54 -5.46
C GLU A 95 3.93 18.34 -6.25
N ARG A 96 4.80 17.67 -7.00
CA ARG A 96 4.43 16.45 -7.76
C ARG A 96 4.01 15.31 -6.84
N TRP A 97 4.63 15.19 -5.67
CA TRP A 97 4.22 14.21 -4.67
C TRP A 97 2.83 14.56 -4.11
N VAL A 98 2.55 15.84 -3.82
CA VAL A 98 1.25 16.31 -3.35
C VAL A 98 0.14 15.99 -4.37
N SER A 99 0.39 16.24 -5.66
CA SER A 99 -0.56 15.85 -6.72
C SER A 99 -0.81 14.35 -6.74
N ARG A 100 0.23 13.52 -6.61
CA ARG A 100 0.06 12.05 -6.59
C ARG A 100 -0.69 11.57 -5.35
N PHE A 101 -0.43 12.17 -4.18
CA PHE A 101 -1.12 11.88 -2.93
C PHE A 101 -2.61 12.19 -3.05
N LEU A 102 -2.96 13.37 -3.58
CA LEU A 102 -4.35 13.75 -3.81
C LEU A 102 -5.06 12.82 -4.82
N CYS A 103 -4.39 12.45 -5.92
CA CYS A 103 -4.97 11.51 -6.88
C CYS A 103 -5.22 10.12 -6.27
N ARG A 104 -4.30 9.62 -5.43
CA ARG A 104 -4.41 8.30 -4.78
C ARG A 104 -5.49 8.24 -3.71
N ASN A 105 -5.68 9.33 -2.96
CA ASN A 105 -6.63 9.41 -1.86
C ASN A 105 -7.91 10.17 -2.25
N SER A 106 -8.12 10.38 -3.54
CA SER A 106 -9.25 11.15 -4.09
C SER A 106 -10.60 10.57 -3.68
N SER A 107 -10.76 9.24 -3.67
CA SER A 107 -11.99 8.58 -3.23
C SER A 107 -12.35 8.86 -1.77
N HIS A 108 -11.35 8.92 -0.88
CA HIS A 108 -11.53 9.13 0.55
C HIS A 108 -11.69 10.61 0.91
N LEU A 109 -10.90 11.47 0.25
CA LEU A 109 -10.92 12.90 0.49
C LEU A 109 -12.14 13.53 -0.20
N ILE A 110 -12.33 13.36 -1.52
CA ILE A 110 -13.35 14.08 -2.31
C ILE A 110 -14.78 13.73 -1.88
N SER A 111 -15.05 12.48 -1.54
CA SER A 111 -16.37 12.05 -1.03
C SER A 111 -16.81 12.86 0.20
N ARG A 112 -15.87 13.15 1.11
CA ARG A 112 -16.14 13.92 2.34
C ARG A 112 -16.15 15.43 2.13
N TRP A 113 -15.53 15.91 1.06
CA TRP A 113 -15.53 17.32 0.64
C TRP A 113 -16.79 17.73 -0.11
N GLN A 114 -17.42 16.79 -0.83
CA GLN A 114 -18.54 17.06 -1.71
C GLN A 114 -19.90 16.76 -1.10
N SER A 115 -20.00 16.07 0.04
CA SER A 115 -21.29 15.87 0.72
C SER A 115 -21.79 17.20 1.30
N PRO A 116 -22.88 17.78 0.79
CA PRO A 116 -23.68 18.71 1.58
C PRO A 116 -24.32 17.89 2.70
N MET A 117 -24.26 18.35 3.95
CA MET A 117 -25.03 17.71 5.02
C MET A 117 -26.50 18.18 4.93
N ASP A 118 -27.42 17.22 4.93
CA ASP A 118 -28.81 17.41 5.40
C ASP A 118 -28.84 17.77 6.89
#